data_AF-A0A829H2S2-F1
#
_entry.id   AF-A0A829H2S2-F1
#
_cell.length_a   1.000
_cell.length_b   1.000
_cell.length_c   1.000
_cell.angle_alpha   90.00
_cell.angle_beta   90.00
_cell.angle_gamma   90.00
#
_symmetry.space_group_name_H-M   'P 1'
#
loop_
_entity.id
_entity.type
_entity.pdbx_description
1 polymer ?
#
loop_
_entity_poly.entity_id
_entity_poly.type
_entity_poly.pdbx_seq_one_letter_code
_entity_poly.pdbx_strand_id
1 'polypeptide(L)'
;HIFTGSRRGFPYRAKGRNQKGPGEEWEPQFLTTEQINTWQAHGEVSGQTFWEALQHEVELVYYRLLLVQRYPDLDVTAFEHDFVANPVTTLGTLPIAAKDRLDWDALADPTKWHPSGQPYQDFMRHYLRRDAREAMRGTKTGPLTSALEVLRDMRDPIRQLVERGLLSQDQYLDFFLRWFNSLNDFLSIGPPALRIDQLQALLGAGIVTILPPGMQIKGIDGQFLLKTPSDPSFSVQAKSLLEARVPAVNAPTAQNALIQQLLHYGYAHTYELQLNADKRFQSGAIAVDRQTQQLLDANEHPQPGLFFWGVPTEGVHWLTTASPRPLVNDTSLKTAEQIVQTIWTMPKP
;
A
#
# COMPACT_ATOMS: atom_id res chain seq x y z
N HIS A 1 19.70 -14.87 -19.40
CA HIS A 1 19.87 -14.39 -18.02
C HIS A 1 19.10 -13.07 -17.86
N ILE A 2 18.48 -12.84 -16.70
CA ILE A 2 17.61 -11.69 -16.43
C ILE A 2 18.16 -10.92 -15.23
N PHE A 3 18.45 -9.64 -15.42
CA PHE A 3 18.68 -8.71 -14.32
C PHE A 3 17.36 -8.01 -14.01
N THR A 4 16.97 -8.01 -12.74
CA THR A 4 15.72 -7.38 -12.28
C THR A 4 16.01 -6.46 -11.10
N GLY A 5 15.22 -5.42 -10.93
CA GLY A 5 15.36 -4.47 -9.83
C GLY A 5 14.15 -3.55 -9.73
N SER A 6 14.06 -2.88 -8.59
CA SER A 6 13.07 -1.84 -8.31
C SER A 6 13.75 -0.72 -7.54
N ARG A 7 13.06 0.41 -7.29
CA ARG A 7 13.61 1.44 -6.40
C ARG A 7 14.00 0.88 -5.03
N ARG A 8 13.17 0.00 -4.48
CA ARG A 8 13.40 -0.66 -3.17
C ARG A 8 14.40 -1.81 -3.27
N GLY A 9 14.62 -2.41 -4.44
CA GLY A 9 15.52 -3.55 -4.61
C GLY A 9 14.94 -4.90 -4.15
N PHE A 10 13.72 -4.92 -3.60
CA PHE A 10 13.05 -6.13 -3.14
C PHE A 10 11.73 -6.37 -3.90
N PRO A 11 11.34 -7.63 -4.14
CA PRO A 11 9.96 -7.96 -4.48
C PRO A 11 9.07 -7.70 -3.27
N TYR A 12 7.76 -7.51 -3.50
CA TYR A 12 6.81 -7.37 -2.40
C TYR A 12 6.81 -8.61 -1.49
N ARG A 13 6.52 -8.41 -0.20
CA ARG A 13 6.44 -9.45 0.83
C ARG A 13 5.41 -10.51 0.45
N ALA A 14 5.72 -11.77 0.72
CA ALA A 14 4.81 -12.88 0.50
C ALA A 14 3.52 -12.68 1.32
N LYS A 15 2.37 -12.84 0.65
CA LYS A 15 1.08 -12.93 1.34
C LYS A 15 1.04 -14.17 2.21
N GLY A 16 0.54 -13.99 3.42
CA GLY A 16 0.30 -15.08 4.36
C GLY A 16 -0.60 -16.15 3.78
N ARG A 17 -0.36 -17.42 4.17
CA ARG A 17 -1.31 -18.51 3.94
C ARG A 17 -2.64 -18.12 4.59
N ASN A 18 -3.65 -17.89 3.77
CA ASN A 18 -4.94 -17.41 4.26
C ASN A 18 -5.58 -18.44 5.20
N GLN A 19 -5.86 -18.02 6.43
CA GLN A 19 -6.60 -18.79 7.43
C GLN A 19 -7.93 -18.14 7.80
N LYS A 20 -8.17 -16.92 7.30
CA LYS A 20 -9.39 -16.16 7.57
C LYS A 20 -10.53 -16.63 6.66
N GLY A 21 -11.72 -16.70 7.24
CA GLY A 21 -12.96 -16.94 6.49
C GLY A 21 -13.35 -15.73 5.63
N PRO A 22 -14.31 -15.91 4.71
CA PRO A 22 -14.96 -14.77 4.04
C PRO A 22 -15.55 -13.80 5.07
N GLY A 23 -15.35 -12.49 4.86
CA GLY A 23 -15.80 -11.46 5.80
C GLY A 23 -15.02 -11.34 7.11
N GLU A 24 -14.07 -12.23 7.42
CA GLU A 24 -13.29 -12.14 8.66
C GLU A 24 -12.22 -11.04 8.53
N GLU A 25 -12.30 -10.06 9.42
CA GLU A 25 -11.43 -8.88 9.49
C GLU A 25 -10.97 -8.63 10.93
N TRP A 26 -9.89 -7.89 11.09
CA TRP A 26 -9.47 -7.37 12.39
C TRP A 26 -10.35 -6.17 12.75
N GLU A 27 -10.92 -6.19 13.96
CA GLU A 27 -11.69 -5.08 14.50
C GLU A 27 -10.73 -3.98 15.01
N PRO A 28 -10.76 -2.77 14.44
CA PRO A 28 -9.84 -1.69 14.81
C PRO A 28 -9.91 -1.36 16.31
N GLN A 29 -8.75 -1.12 16.94
CA GLN A 29 -8.61 -0.65 18.32
C GLN A 29 -8.09 0.80 18.42
N PHE A 30 -7.40 1.27 17.38
CA PHE A 30 -6.78 2.60 17.28
C PHE A 30 -7.31 3.40 16.09
N LEU A 31 -7.69 2.72 14.99
CA LEU A 31 -8.36 3.33 13.84
C LEU A 31 -9.87 3.12 13.91
N THR A 32 -10.46 3.27 15.11
CA THR A 32 -11.89 3.07 15.32
C THR A 32 -12.72 4.14 14.61
N THR A 33 -14.00 3.85 14.41
CA THR A 33 -14.95 4.84 13.89
C THR A 33 -15.00 6.09 14.78
N GLU A 34 -14.93 5.96 16.11
CA GLU A 34 -14.89 7.14 16.99
C GLU A 34 -13.62 7.96 16.75
N GLN A 35 -12.45 7.32 16.65
CA GLN A 35 -11.19 8.04 16.45
C GLN A 35 -11.17 8.81 15.11
N ILE A 36 -11.68 8.20 14.04
CA ILE A 36 -11.81 8.87 12.74
C ILE A 36 -12.80 10.03 12.82
N ASN A 37 -13.92 9.87 13.51
CA ASN A 37 -14.88 10.97 13.75
C ASN A 37 -14.26 12.10 14.57
N THR A 38 -13.43 11.77 15.56
CA THR A 38 -12.66 12.76 16.33
C THR A 38 -11.71 13.54 15.43
N TRP A 39 -10.97 12.89 14.54
CA TRP A 39 -10.11 13.59 13.58
C TRP A 39 -10.93 14.49 12.64
N GLN A 40 -12.07 14.00 12.16
CA GLN A 40 -12.98 14.80 11.33
C GLN A 40 -13.51 16.04 12.06
N ALA A 41 -13.84 15.93 13.35
CA ALA A 41 -14.29 17.07 14.15
C ALA A 41 -13.19 18.14 14.33
N HIS A 42 -11.91 17.75 14.28
CA HIS A 42 -10.76 18.66 14.28
C HIS A 42 -10.38 19.17 12.88
N GLY A 43 -11.02 18.67 11.81
CA GLY A 43 -10.77 19.02 10.42
C GLY A 43 -9.75 18.11 9.74
N GLU A 44 -8.53 18.03 10.28
CA GLU A 44 -7.43 17.26 9.70
C GLU A 44 -6.66 16.46 10.76
N VAL A 45 -5.93 15.44 10.32
CA VAL A 45 -4.94 14.69 11.10
C VAL A 45 -3.61 14.71 10.37
N SER A 46 -2.49 14.67 11.10
CA SER A 46 -1.17 14.54 10.46
C SER A 46 -0.97 13.12 9.92
N GLY A 47 -0.22 12.96 8.84
CA GLY A 47 0.16 11.64 8.34
C GLY A 47 0.88 10.80 9.39
N GLN A 48 1.72 11.44 10.23
CA GLN A 48 2.41 10.78 11.33
C GLN A 48 1.44 10.23 12.37
N THR A 49 0.46 11.01 12.82
CA THR A 49 -0.54 10.55 13.80
C THR A 49 -1.37 9.39 13.26
N PHE A 50 -1.77 9.44 12.00
CA PHE A 50 -2.43 8.32 11.33
C PHE A 50 -1.52 7.08 11.28
N TRP A 51 -0.25 7.26 10.90
CA TRP A 51 0.71 6.16 10.80
C TRP A 51 0.94 5.49 12.16
N GLU A 52 1.15 6.27 13.21
CA GLU A 52 1.33 5.75 14.58
C GLU A 52 0.12 4.92 15.03
N ALA A 53 -1.11 5.39 14.77
CA ALA A 53 -2.31 4.61 15.07
C ALA A 53 -2.35 3.29 14.29
N LEU A 54 -2.02 3.30 12.99
CA LEU A 54 -1.95 2.08 12.17
C LEU A 54 -0.83 1.14 12.62
N GLN A 55 0.31 1.67 13.07
CA GLN A 55 1.40 0.86 13.63
C GLN A 55 0.93 0.13 14.89
N HIS A 56 0.19 0.81 15.78
CA HIS A 56 -0.34 0.18 16.99
C HIS A 56 -1.35 -0.94 16.69
N GLU A 57 -2.17 -0.82 15.64
CA GLU A 57 -3.04 -1.93 15.20
C GLU A 57 -2.22 -3.19 14.84
N VAL A 58 -1.15 -2.99 14.05
CA VAL A 58 -0.26 -4.06 13.61
C VAL A 58 0.52 -4.64 14.79
N GLU A 59 1.03 -3.79 15.68
CA GLU A 59 1.81 -4.18 16.85
C GLU A 59 0.99 -4.97 17.86
N LEU A 60 -0.24 -4.55 18.14
CA LEU A 60 -1.14 -5.28 19.03
C LEU A 60 -1.30 -6.74 18.57
N VAL A 61 -1.55 -6.95 17.28
CA VAL A 61 -1.65 -8.29 16.68
C VAL A 61 -0.32 -9.06 16.70
N TYR A 62 0.79 -8.37 16.42
CA TYR A 62 2.12 -8.98 16.47
C TYR A 62 2.44 -9.51 17.87
N TYR A 63 2.31 -8.65 18.89
CA TYR A 63 2.73 -8.97 20.25
C TYR A 63 1.78 -9.96 20.91
N ARG A 64 0.44 -9.86 20.73
CA ARG A 64 -0.47 -10.87 21.29
C ARG A 64 -0.14 -12.29 20.84
N LEU A 65 0.25 -12.47 19.57
CA LEU A 65 0.62 -13.78 19.02
C LEU A 65 2.03 -14.20 19.41
N LEU A 66 2.97 -13.25 19.45
CA LEU A 66 4.34 -13.51 19.86
C LEU A 66 4.42 -13.96 21.32
N LEU A 67 3.70 -13.28 22.21
CA LEU A 67 3.70 -13.54 23.65
C LEU A 67 3.22 -14.96 23.94
N VAL A 68 2.07 -15.37 23.39
CA VAL A 68 1.58 -16.76 23.50
C VAL A 68 2.62 -17.79 23.05
N GLN A 69 3.37 -17.50 21.98
CA GLN A 69 4.28 -18.47 21.37
C GLN A 69 5.65 -18.55 22.05
N ARG A 70 6.12 -17.47 22.67
CA ARG A 70 7.53 -17.34 23.07
C ARG A 70 7.76 -16.81 24.48
N TYR A 71 6.71 -16.28 25.11
CA TYR A 71 6.73 -15.72 26.45
C TYR A 71 5.48 -16.16 27.22
N PRO A 72 5.28 -17.49 27.42
CA PRO A 72 4.04 -18.04 27.94
C PRO A 72 3.74 -17.62 29.40
N ASP A 73 4.74 -17.12 30.12
CA ASP A 73 4.59 -16.63 31.49
C ASP A 73 4.00 -15.21 31.56
N LEU A 74 3.89 -14.51 30.43
CA LEU A 74 3.29 -13.17 30.36
C LEU A 74 1.78 -13.26 30.13
N ASP A 75 1.01 -12.49 30.91
CA ASP A 75 -0.43 -12.38 30.76
C ASP A 75 -0.77 -11.54 29.52
N VAL A 76 -1.24 -12.23 28.47
CA VAL A 76 -1.59 -11.61 27.19
C VAL A 76 -2.83 -10.73 27.30
N THR A 77 -3.79 -11.08 28.15
CA THR A 77 -5.00 -10.27 28.35
C THR A 77 -4.67 -8.97 29.07
N ALA A 78 -3.82 -9.03 30.09
CA ALA A 78 -3.30 -7.81 30.73
C ALA A 78 -2.50 -6.95 29.74
N PHE A 79 -1.65 -7.58 28.92
CA PHE A 79 -0.92 -6.88 27.86
C PHE A 79 -1.86 -6.17 26.87
N GLU A 80 -2.87 -6.86 26.34
CA GLU A 80 -3.80 -6.27 25.35
C GLU A 80 -4.52 -5.04 25.95
N HIS A 81 -4.99 -5.15 27.20
CA HIS A 81 -5.61 -4.04 27.92
C HIS A 81 -4.66 -2.84 28.09
N ASP A 82 -3.45 -3.08 28.61
CA ASP A 82 -2.49 -2.03 28.90
C ASP A 82 -1.91 -1.41 27.61
N PHE A 83 -1.79 -2.21 26.55
CA PHE A 83 -1.31 -1.76 25.24
C PHE A 83 -2.32 -0.81 24.60
N VAL A 84 -3.61 -1.13 24.60
CA VAL A 84 -4.65 -0.23 24.06
C VAL A 84 -4.67 1.10 24.82
N ALA A 85 -4.44 1.09 26.14
CA ALA A 85 -4.39 2.31 26.94
C ALA A 85 -3.11 3.14 26.72
N ASN A 86 -1.94 2.52 26.57
CA ASN A 86 -0.66 3.23 26.40
C ASN A 86 0.40 2.38 25.67
N PRO A 87 0.37 2.32 24.33
CA PRO A 87 1.23 1.43 23.54
C PRO A 87 2.72 1.61 23.82
N VAL A 88 3.19 2.86 23.82
CA VAL A 88 4.62 3.20 23.98
C VAL A 88 5.16 2.73 25.32
N THR A 89 4.45 3.03 26.41
CA THR A 89 4.88 2.63 27.76
C THR A 89 4.84 1.12 27.92
N THR A 90 3.75 0.49 27.47
CA THR A 90 3.56 -0.96 27.57
C THR A 90 4.64 -1.72 26.81
N LEU A 91 5.01 -1.30 25.59
CA LEU A 91 6.13 -1.90 24.87
C LEU A 91 7.48 -1.63 25.53
N GLY A 92 7.66 -0.43 26.10
CA GLY A 92 8.90 -0.03 26.77
C GLY A 92 9.22 -0.91 27.99
N THR A 93 8.20 -1.35 28.72
CA THR A 93 8.35 -2.18 29.93
C THR A 93 8.26 -3.69 29.66
N LEU A 94 7.76 -4.10 28.48
CA LEU A 94 7.58 -5.50 28.13
C LEU A 94 8.94 -6.26 28.12
N PRO A 95 9.12 -7.32 28.93
CA PRO A 95 10.40 -8.00 29.10
C PRO A 95 10.67 -9.02 27.98
N ILE A 96 10.72 -8.54 26.73
CA ILE A 96 11.00 -9.37 25.55
C ILE A 96 12.40 -9.08 24.97
N ALA A 97 12.99 -10.10 24.34
CA ALA A 97 14.29 -9.98 23.69
C ALA A 97 14.25 -8.96 22.54
N ALA A 98 15.33 -8.19 22.38
CA ALA A 98 15.43 -7.17 21.33
C ALA A 98 15.15 -7.70 19.92
N LYS A 99 15.59 -8.93 19.61
CA LYS A 99 15.35 -9.61 18.31
C LYS A 99 13.88 -9.92 18.02
N ASP A 100 13.02 -9.87 19.04
CA ASP A 100 11.60 -10.16 18.92
C ASP A 100 10.75 -8.88 18.86
N ARG A 101 11.36 -7.72 19.06
CA ARG A 101 10.69 -6.43 18.89
C ARG A 101 10.47 -6.18 17.40
N LEU A 102 9.29 -5.65 17.08
CA LEU A 102 8.97 -5.26 15.72
C LEU A 102 9.83 -4.05 15.31
N ASP A 103 10.53 -4.17 14.19
CA ASP A 103 11.40 -3.13 13.66
C ASP A 103 10.79 -2.58 12.37
N TRP A 104 10.01 -1.50 12.49
CA TRP A 104 9.35 -0.84 11.36
C TRP A 104 10.33 -0.32 10.32
N ASP A 105 11.48 0.13 10.77
CA ASP A 105 12.54 0.67 9.96
C ASP A 105 13.09 -0.40 9.02
N ALA A 106 13.36 -1.59 9.55
CA ALA A 106 13.84 -2.72 8.75
C ALA A 106 12.72 -3.44 7.98
N LEU A 107 11.47 -3.35 8.44
CA LEU A 107 10.32 -3.77 7.63
C LEU A 107 10.15 -2.89 6.40
N ALA A 108 10.34 -1.58 6.53
CA ALA A 108 10.27 -0.64 5.41
C ALA A 108 11.48 -0.79 4.47
N ASP A 109 12.67 -0.96 5.03
CA ASP A 109 13.91 -1.15 4.29
C ASP A 109 14.67 -2.40 4.78
N PRO A 110 14.46 -3.56 4.13
CA PRO A 110 15.14 -4.78 4.52
C PRO A 110 16.66 -4.74 4.36
N THR A 111 17.24 -3.76 3.67
CA THR A 111 18.71 -3.62 3.62
C THR A 111 19.30 -3.34 5.00
N LYS A 112 18.52 -2.84 5.97
CA LYS A 112 18.96 -2.71 7.37
C LYS A 112 19.32 -4.05 8.03
N TRP A 113 18.83 -5.17 7.49
CA TRP A 113 19.22 -6.52 7.92
C TRP A 113 20.36 -7.12 7.11
N HIS A 114 20.87 -6.42 6.10
CA HIS A 114 21.98 -6.90 5.26
C HIS A 114 23.31 -6.70 6.02
N PRO A 115 23.99 -7.79 6.44
CA PRO A 115 25.27 -7.67 7.12
C PRO A 115 26.34 -7.09 6.18
N SER A 116 27.17 -6.19 6.71
CA SER A 116 28.31 -5.65 5.98
C SER A 116 29.23 -6.76 5.48
N GLY A 117 29.65 -6.66 4.21
CA GLY A 117 30.54 -7.63 3.56
C GLY A 117 29.84 -8.90 3.05
N GLN A 118 28.56 -9.14 3.36
CA GLN A 118 27.82 -10.24 2.73
C GLN A 118 27.47 -9.88 1.28
N PRO A 119 27.66 -10.77 0.29
CA PRO A 119 27.16 -10.53 -1.06
C PRO A 119 25.64 -10.33 -1.07
N TYR A 120 25.16 -9.28 -1.74
CA TYR A 120 23.72 -8.95 -1.77
C TYR A 120 22.85 -10.11 -2.27
N GLN A 121 23.36 -10.92 -3.21
CA GLN A 121 22.64 -12.09 -3.72
C GLN A 121 22.41 -13.16 -2.65
N ASP A 122 23.38 -13.35 -1.74
CA ASP A 122 23.28 -14.33 -0.66
C ASP A 122 22.27 -13.85 0.38
N PHE A 123 22.34 -12.56 0.72
CA PHE A 123 21.38 -11.90 1.58
C PHE A 123 19.96 -11.99 1.02
N MET A 124 19.75 -11.64 -0.25
CA MET A 124 18.44 -11.71 -0.92
C MET A 124 17.87 -13.13 -0.92
N ARG A 125 18.69 -14.16 -1.21
CA ARG A 125 18.24 -15.56 -1.12
C ARG A 125 17.83 -15.95 0.29
N HIS A 126 18.54 -15.49 1.31
CA HIS A 126 18.15 -15.73 2.70
C HIS A 126 16.84 -15.00 3.06
N TYR A 127 16.72 -13.74 2.66
CA TYR A 127 15.54 -12.90 2.86
C TYR A 127 14.28 -13.54 2.28
N LEU A 128 14.31 -13.91 0.99
CA LEU A 128 13.16 -14.52 0.32
C LEU A 128 12.74 -15.85 0.96
N ARG A 129 13.71 -16.66 1.39
CA ARG A 129 13.43 -17.91 2.10
C ARG A 129 12.75 -17.66 3.45
N ARG A 130 13.22 -16.66 4.20
CA ARG A 130 12.62 -16.29 5.49
C ARG A 130 11.21 -15.75 5.28
N ASP A 131 11.01 -14.90 4.28
CA ASP A 131 9.72 -14.29 3.95
C ASP A 131 8.69 -15.36 3.53
N ALA A 132 9.05 -16.29 2.65
CA ALA A 132 8.17 -17.40 2.26
C ALA A 132 7.81 -18.29 3.46
N ARG A 133 8.77 -18.60 4.34
CA ARG A 133 8.52 -19.37 5.57
C ARG A 133 7.60 -18.64 6.53
N GLU A 134 7.81 -17.35 6.72
CA GLU A 134 6.95 -16.52 7.58
C GLU A 134 5.52 -16.51 7.04
N ALA A 135 5.34 -16.23 5.75
CA ALA A 135 4.02 -16.27 5.11
C ALA A 135 3.30 -17.61 5.29
N MET A 136 4.02 -18.73 5.26
CA MET A 136 3.43 -20.06 5.50
C MET A 136 2.94 -20.28 6.94
N ARG A 137 3.39 -19.47 7.91
CA ARG A 137 2.83 -19.48 9.28
C ARG A 137 1.40 -18.96 9.33
N GLY A 138 0.95 -18.27 8.27
CA GLY A 138 -0.46 -17.93 8.02
C GLY A 138 -0.97 -16.69 8.76
N THR A 139 -2.14 -16.22 8.29
CA THR A 139 -2.75 -14.92 8.64
C THR A 139 -3.48 -14.87 9.99
N LYS A 140 -3.51 -15.97 10.74
CA LYS A 140 -4.06 -16.03 12.12
C LYS A 140 -3.05 -16.54 13.14
N THR A 141 -1.99 -17.20 12.70
CA THR A 141 -1.06 -17.92 13.59
C THR A 141 0.38 -17.41 13.55
N GLY A 142 0.86 -16.87 12.43
CA GLY A 142 2.19 -16.25 12.39
C GLY A 142 2.14 -14.85 13.01
N PRO A 143 2.99 -14.48 14.00
CA PRO A 143 2.97 -13.14 14.58
C PRO A 143 3.18 -12.04 13.53
N LEU A 144 4.25 -12.11 12.72
CA LEU A 144 4.53 -11.08 11.72
C LEU A 144 3.53 -11.12 10.56
N THR A 145 3.20 -12.32 10.09
CA THR A 145 2.24 -12.48 8.99
C THR A 145 0.83 -11.99 9.35
N SER A 146 0.32 -12.35 10.52
CA SER A 146 -0.99 -11.87 10.99
C SER A 146 -0.98 -10.37 11.26
N ALA A 147 0.14 -9.83 11.76
CA ALA A 147 0.30 -8.40 11.97
C ALA A 147 0.26 -7.60 10.66
N LEU A 148 1.00 -8.02 9.62
CA LEU A 148 0.99 -7.32 8.34
C LEU A 148 -0.34 -7.49 7.58
N GLU A 149 -1.07 -8.57 7.85
CA GLU A 149 -2.42 -8.77 7.35
C GLU A 149 -3.40 -7.69 7.86
N VAL A 150 -3.15 -7.09 9.02
CA VAL A 150 -3.94 -5.96 9.54
C VAL A 150 -3.94 -4.78 8.57
N LEU A 151 -2.85 -4.53 7.82
CA LEU A 151 -2.84 -3.48 6.79
C LEU A 151 -3.93 -3.70 5.72
N ARG A 152 -4.30 -4.96 5.45
CA ARG A 152 -5.40 -5.30 4.55
C ARG A 152 -6.76 -5.13 5.21
N ASP A 153 -6.89 -5.48 6.49
CA ASP A 153 -8.13 -5.27 7.24
C ASP A 153 -8.44 -3.79 7.45
N MET A 154 -7.41 -2.96 7.65
CA MET A 154 -7.54 -1.52 7.87
C MET A 154 -7.83 -0.73 6.60
N ARG A 155 -8.05 -1.39 5.45
CA ARG A 155 -8.35 -0.69 4.19
C ARG A 155 -9.58 0.20 4.29
N ASP A 156 -10.63 -0.23 5.00
CA ASP A 156 -11.83 0.58 5.14
C ASP A 156 -11.62 1.79 6.06
N PRO A 157 -11.01 1.67 7.26
CA PRO A 157 -10.54 2.82 8.02
C PRO A 157 -9.64 3.78 7.22
N ILE A 158 -8.68 3.25 6.45
CA ILE A 158 -7.78 4.06 5.60
C ILE A 158 -8.57 4.78 4.49
N ARG A 159 -9.54 4.11 3.86
CA ARG A 159 -10.42 4.77 2.87
C ARG A 159 -11.20 5.91 3.49
N GLN A 160 -11.70 5.75 4.71
CA GLN A 160 -12.41 6.84 5.39
C GLN A 160 -11.52 8.07 5.61
N LEU A 161 -10.22 7.89 5.90
CA LEU A 161 -9.26 8.98 5.96
C LEU A 161 -9.18 9.76 4.63
N VAL A 162 -9.11 9.04 3.51
CA VAL A 162 -9.02 9.62 2.15
C VAL A 162 -10.33 10.27 1.73
N GLU A 163 -11.45 9.56 1.85
CA GLU A 163 -12.75 10.02 1.37
C GLU A 163 -13.29 11.22 2.14
N ARG A 164 -12.93 11.34 3.42
CA ARG A 164 -13.30 12.48 4.26
C ARG A 164 -12.29 13.64 4.16
N GLY A 165 -11.23 13.50 3.36
CA GLY A 165 -10.22 14.55 3.17
C GLY A 165 -9.48 14.92 4.45
N LEU A 166 -9.19 13.94 5.33
CA LEU A 166 -8.64 14.22 6.65
C LEU A 166 -7.13 14.51 6.65
N LEU A 167 -6.50 14.54 5.48
CA LEU A 167 -5.11 14.95 5.31
C LEU A 167 -5.10 16.25 4.51
N SER A 168 -4.26 17.20 4.88
CA SER A 168 -3.95 18.33 4.01
C SER A 168 -3.44 17.83 2.65
N GLN A 169 -3.63 18.59 1.59
CA GLN A 169 -3.30 18.12 0.24
C GLN A 169 -1.81 17.80 0.06
N ASP A 170 -0.93 18.54 0.73
CA ASP A 170 0.51 18.24 0.81
C ASP A 170 0.78 16.89 1.51
N GLN A 171 0.13 16.62 2.65
CA GLN A 171 0.24 15.34 3.35
C GLN A 171 -0.37 14.19 2.54
N TYR A 172 -1.49 14.43 1.85
CA TYR A 172 -2.09 13.44 0.97
C TYR A 172 -1.14 13.08 -0.18
N LEU A 173 -0.44 14.05 -0.78
CA LEU A 173 0.53 13.75 -1.84
C LEU A 173 1.81 13.09 -1.30
N ASP A 174 2.54 13.77 -0.42
CA ASP A 174 3.90 13.39 -0.07
C ASP A 174 3.95 12.25 0.93
N PHE A 175 3.12 12.32 1.97
CA PHE A 175 3.04 11.26 2.96
C PHE A 175 2.19 10.09 2.44
N PHE A 176 0.95 10.33 2.01
CA PHE A 176 0.02 9.23 1.74
C PHE A 176 0.28 8.54 0.38
N LEU A 177 0.17 9.29 -0.72
CA LEU A 177 0.29 8.74 -2.08
C LEU A 177 1.71 8.27 -2.41
N ARG A 178 2.74 9.02 -2.01
CA ARG A 178 4.14 8.72 -2.38
C ARG A 178 4.83 7.76 -1.41
N TRP A 179 4.71 7.99 -0.11
CA TRP A 179 5.42 7.19 0.89
C TRP A 179 4.58 6.02 1.41
N PHE A 180 3.42 6.28 1.99
CA PHE A 180 2.58 5.27 2.66
C PHE A 180 2.08 4.21 1.68
N ASN A 181 1.53 4.59 0.53
CA ASN A 181 1.07 3.62 -0.47
C ASN A 181 2.18 2.67 -0.92
N SER A 182 3.39 3.21 -1.16
CA SER A 182 4.53 2.36 -1.53
C SER A 182 4.89 1.37 -0.42
N LEU A 183 4.83 1.79 0.84
CA LEU A 183 5.10 0.93 1.99
C LEU A 183 3.99 -0.12 2.19
N ASN A 184 2.73 0.29 2.17
CA ASN A 184 1.56 -0.57 2.29
C ASN A 184 1.56 -1.66 1.21
N ASP A 185 1.82 -1.29 -0.05
CA ASP A 185 1.87 -2.23 -1.17
C ASP A 185 2.99 -3.26 -0.99
N PHE A 186 4.18 -2.78 -0.58
CA PHE A 186 5.33 -3.63 -0.33
C PHE A 186 5.06 -4.65 0.78
N LEU A 187 4.37 -4.25 1.85
CA LEU A 187 4.12 -5.08 3.03
C LEU A 187 2.92 -6.02 2.88
N SER A 188 1.88 -5.64 2.13
CA SER A 188 0.58 -6.34 2.17
C SER A 188 0.07 -6.89 0.82
N ILE A 189 0.62 -6.43 -0.31
CA ILE A 189 0.04 -6.73 -1.64
C ILE A 189 0.86 -7.75 -2.45
N GLY A 190 1.93 -8.31 -1.88
CA GLY A 190 2.79 -9.24 -2.63
C GLY A 190 2.17 -10.58 -3.02
N PRO A 191 2.96 -11.48 -3.63
CA PRO A 191 2.45 -12.72 -4.19
C PRO A 191 2.33 -13.81 -3.12
N PRO A 192 1.67 -14.95 -3.39
CA PRO A 192 1.71 -16.11 -2.50
C PRO A 192 3.14 -16.64 -2.31
N ALA A 193 3.42 -17.28 -1.17
CA ALA A 193 4.72 -17.90 -0.87
C ALA A 193 5.27 -18.79 -2.01
N LEU A 194 4.40 -19.54 -2.71
CA LEU A 194 4.79 -20.35 -3.86
C LEU A 194 5.53 -19.55 -4.95
N ARG A 195 5.13 -18.30 -5.21
CA ARG A 195 5.78 -17.45 -6.22
C ARG A 195 7.16 -16.99 -5.75
N ILE A 196 7.33 -16.78 -4.44
CA ILE A 196 8.64 -16.49 -3.86
C ILE A 196 9.56 -17.71 -3.96
N ASP A 197 9.05 -18.93 -3.75
CA ASP A 197 9.82 -20.17 -3.95
C ASP A 197 10.21 -20.38 -5.42
N GLN A 198 9.31 -20.09 -6.36
CA GLN A 198 9.63 -20.10 -7.79
C GLN A 198 10.71 -19.09 -8.16
N LEU A 199 10.64 -17.86 -7.63
CA LEU A 199 11.69 -16.86 -7.83
C LEU A 199 13.03 -17.33 -7.24
N GLN A 200 13.03 -17.91 -6.04
CA GLN A 200 14.23 -18.48 -5.43
C GLN A 200 14.85 -19.58 -6.30
N ALA A 201 14.04 -20.45 -6.92
CA ALA A 201 14.53 -21.48 -7.84
C ALA A 201 15.22 -20.86 -9.07
N LEU A 202 14.65 -19.79 -9.64
CA LEU A 202 15.26 -19.07 -10.76
C LEU A 202 16.56 -18.36 -10.38
N LEU A 203 16.66 -17.82 -9.15
CA LEU A 203 17.90 -17.27 -8.60
C LEU A 203 18.95 -18.38 -8.42
N GLY A 204 18.56 -19.52 -7.85
CA GLY A 204 19.44 -20.67 -7.62
C GLY A 204 19.96 -21.30 -8.92
N ALA A 205 19.15 -21.27 -9.98
CA ALA A 205 19.55 -21.73 -11.32
C ALA A 205 20.40 -20.70 -12.09
N GLY A 206 20.68 -19.52 -11.53
CA GLY A 206 21.41 -18.46 -12.22
C GLY A 206 20.65 -17.87 -13.43
N ILE A 207 19.33 -18.03 -13.48
CA ILE A 207 18.49 -17.46 -14.55
C ILE A 207 18.19 -15.99 -14.27
N VAL A 208 17.99 -15.64 -13.00
CA VAL A 208 17.66 -14.29 -12.52
C VAL A 208 18.74 -13.79 -11.57
N THR A 209 19.01 -12.47 -11.59
CA THR A 209 19.79 -11.75 -10.59
C THR A 209 19.02 -10.51 -10.17
N ILE A 210 18.76 -10.37 -8.86
CA ILE A 210 18.06 -9.20 -8.30
C ILE A 210 19.10 -8.15 -7.91
N LEU A 211 18.98 -6.94 -8.45
CA LEU A 211 19.90 -5.85 -8.15
C LEU A 211 19.51 -5.13 -6.84
N PRO A 212 20.50 -4.61 -6.11
CA PRO A 212 20.26 -3.81 -4.91
C PRO A 212 19.47 -2.52 -5.21
N PRO A 213 18.95 -1.84 -4.19
CA PRO A 213 18.10 -0.66 -4.35
C PRO A 213 18.70 0.41 -5.26
N GLY A 214 17.83 1.17 -5.91
CA GLY A 214 18.24 2.28 -6.76
C GLY A 214 18.83 1.88 -8.11
N MET A 215 18.49 0.71 -8.66
CA MET A 215 18.84 0.32 -10.04
C MET A 215 18.57 1.46 -11.02
N GLN A 216 19.57 1.76 -11.87
CA GLN A 216 19.49 2.79 -12.90
C GLN A 216 19.63 2.15 -14.28
N ILE A 217 18.82 2.63 -15.23
CA ILE A 217 18.82 2.17 -16.63
C ILE A 217 18.96 3.39 -17.52
N LYS A 218 19.89 3.34 -18.47
CA LYS A 218 20.07 4.37 -19.51
C LYS A 218 20.12 3.72 -20.89
N GLY A 219 19.37 4.24 -21.85
CA GLY A 219 19.50 3.87 -23.26
C GLY A 219 20.80 4.44 -23.86
N ILE A 220 21.62 3.59 -24.49
CA ILE A 220 22.87 3.95 -25.17
C ILE A 220 22.99 3.10 -26.43
N ASP A 221 23.11 3.74 -27.60
CA ASP A 221 23.37 3.08 -28.89
C ASP A 221 22.45 1.87 -29.20
N GLY A 222 21.14 2.03 -28.96
CA GLY A 222 20.14 0.97 -29.17
C GLY A 222 20.16 -0.16 -28.13
N GLN A 223 20.93 -0.02 -27.05
CA GLN A 223 21.00 -0.94 -25.92
C GLN A 223 20.65 -0.23 -24.61
N PHE A 224 20.57 -1.00 -23.52
CA PHE A 224 20.30 -0.51 -22.17
C PHE A 224 21.52 -0.77 -21.28
N LEU A 225 22.07 0.29 -20.71
CA LEU A 225 23.10 0.23 -19.69
C LEU A 225 22.47 0.20 -18.30
N LEU A 226 22.72 -0.87 -17.57
CA LEU A 226 22.28 -1.07 -16.19
C LEU A 226 23.44 -0.74 -15.23
N LYS A 227 23.12 0.00 -14.17
CA LYS A 227 24.03 0.33 -13.05
C LYS A 227 23.31 0.26 -11.72
N THR A 228 24.06 0.11 -10.63
CA THR A 228 23.55 0.30 -9.26
C THR A 228 24.43 1.27 -8.47
N PRO A 229 23.85 2.21 -7.71
CA PRO A 229 24.63 3.16 -6.90
C PRO A 229 25.48 2.49 -5.81
N SER A 230 25.03 1.35 -5.30
CA SER A 230 25.70 0.61 -4.21
C SER A 230 26.98 -0.11 -4.65
N ASP A 231 27.17 -0.31 -5.96
CA ASP A 231 28.37 -0.88 -6.56
C ASP A 231 28.71 -0.09 -7.83
N PRO A 232 29.54 0.96 -7.72
CA PRO A 232 29.96 1.77 -8.86
C PRO A 232 30.70 0.99 -9.95
N SER A 233 31.25 -0.19 -9.62
CA SER A 233 31.98 -1.03 -10.57
C SER A 233 31.03 -1.92 -11.39
N PHE A 234 29.81 -2.16 -10.89
CA PHE A 234 28.81 -2.97 -11.58
C PHE A 234 28.26 -2.22 -12.81
N SER A 235 28.41 -2.85 -13.97
CA SER A 235 27.78 -2.38 -15.20
C SER A 235 27.45 -3.53 -16.15
N VAL A 236 26.23 -3.54 -16.67
CA VAL A 236 25.76 -4.56 -17.62
C VAL A 236 25.08 -3.88 -18.80
N GLN A 237 25.40 -4.32 -20.01
CA GLN A 237 24.65 -3.97 -21.21
C GLN A 237 23.60 -5.05 -21.51
N ALA A 238 22.38 -4.62 -21.79
CA ALA A 238 21.27 -5.47 -22.16
C ALA A 238 20.65 -5.02 -23.49
N LYS A 239 20.27 -5.99 -24.32
CA LYS A 239 19.61 -5.75 -25.62
C LYS A 239 18.11 -5.47 -25.50
N SER A 240 17.53 -5.78 -24.35
CA SER A 240 16.08 -5.69 -24.13
C SER A 240 15.78 -5.20 -22.73
N LEU A 241 14.76 -4.35 -22.63
CA LEU A 241 14.19 -3.87 -21.38
C LEU A 241 12.73 -4.31 -21.31
N LEU A 242 12.36 -4.97 -20.22
CA LEU A 242 10.98 -5.29 -19.91
C LEU A 242 10.51 -4.41 -18.76
N GLU A 243 9.53 -3.54 -19.02
CA GLU A 243 8.87 -2.78 -17.98
C GLU A 243 7.79 -3.64 -17.31
N ALA A 244 8.17 -4.35 -16.24
CA ALA A 244 7.27 -5.26 -15.51
C ALA A 244 6.48 -4.55 -14.39
N ARG A 245 5.92 -3.37 -14.67
CA ARG A 245 5.02 -2.64 -13.76
C ARG A 245 3.69 -2.35 -14.44
N VAL A 246 2.63 -2.26 -13.64
CA VAL A 246 1.38 -1.66 -14.09
C VAL A 246 1.56 -0.13 -14.05
N PRO A 247 1.34 0.60 -15.15
CA PRO A 247 1.39 2.05 -15.14
C PRO A 247 0.39 2.64 -14.13
N ALA A 248 0.72 3.79 -13.55
CA ALA A 248 -0.24 4.54 -12.76
C ALA A 248 -1.39 5.03 -13.66
N VAL A 249 -2.56 5.25 -13.06
CA VAL A 249 -3.71 5.84 -13.75
C VAL A 249 -3.35 7.23 -14.24
N ASN A 250 -3.58 7.49 -15.52
CA ASN A 250 -3.21 8.74 -16.15
C ASN A 250 -4.10 9.01 -17.38
N ALA A 251 -5.20 9.73 -17.14
CA ALA A 251 -6.15 10.10 -18.17
C ALA A 251 -5.53 10.88 -19.35
N PRO A 252 -4.58 11.83 -19.15
CA PRO A 252 -3.92 12.53 -20.25
C PRO A 252 -3.16 11.63 -21.24
N THR A 253 -2.64 10.50 -20.77
CA THR A 253 -1.90 9.54 -21.61
C THR A 253 -2.73 8.31 -22.00
N ALA A 254 -4.01 8.28 -21.64
CA ALA A 254 -4.89 7.17 -21.97
C ALA A 254 -5.13 7.09 -23.49
N GLN A 255 -5.05 5.87 -24.04
CA GLN A 255 -5.34 5.60 -25.46
C GLN A 255 -6.82 5.29 -25.73
N ASN A 256 -7.66 5.33 -24.69
CA ASN A 256 -9.09 5.10 -24.83
C ASN A 256 -9.76 6.31 -25.50
N ALA A 257 -10.42 6.08 -26.65
CA ALA A 257 -11.02 7.15 -27.45
C ALA A 257 -12.08 7.97 -26.70
N LEU A 258 -12.86 7.35 -25.81
CA LEU A 258 -13.87 8.06 -25.00
C LEU A 258 -13.19 9.03 -24.02
N ILE A 259 -12.14 8.59 -23.31
CA ILE A 259 -11.39 9.46 -22.39
C ILE A 259 -10.79 10.65 -23.13
N GLN A 260 -10.15 10.39 -24.28
CA GLN A 260 -9.55 11.44 -25.10
C GLN A 260 -10.59 12.47 -25.56
N GLN A 261 -11.77 12.02 -26.00
CA GLN A 261 -12.85 12.90 -26.42
C GLN A 261 -13.43 13.70 -25.26
N LEU A 262 -13.69 13.07 -24.10
CA LEU A 262 -14.21 13.76 -22.92
C LEU A 262 -13.26 14.88 -22.46
N LEU A 263 -11.95 14.61 -22.43
CA LEU A 263 -10.94 15.63 -22.11
C LEU A 263 -10.86 16.72 -23.19
N HIS A 264 -10.87 16.33 -24.48
CA HIS A 264 -10.77 17.28 -25.59
C HIS A 264 -11.94 18.27 -25.64
N TYR A 265 -13.16 17.81 -25.40
CA TYR A 265 -14.36 18.63 -25.42
C TYR A 265 -14.67 19.33 -24.08
N GLY A 266 -13.83 19.12 -23.05
CA GLY A 266 -14.03 19.74 -21.73
C GLY A 266 -15.15 19.12 -20.89
N TYR A 267 -15.69 17.96 -21.31
CA TYR A 267 -16.62 17.17 -20.50
C TYR A 267 -15.93 16.44 -19.35
N ALA A 268 -14.60 16.32 -19.36
CA ALA A 268 -13.86 15.81 -18.22
C ALA A 268 -12.60 16.65 -18.04
N HIS A 269 -12.10 16.67 -16.81
CA HIS A 269 -10.76 17.15 -16.52
C HIS A 269 -10.09 16.21 -15.51
N THR A 270 -8.79 16.38 -15.29
CA THR A 270 -8.04 15.58 -14.32
C THR A 270 -8.16 16.15 -12.92
N TYR A 271 -8.31 15.29 -11.92
CA TYR A 271 -8.26 15.69 -10.53
C TYR A 271 -6.92 16.35 -10.19
N GLU A 272 -7.00 17.52 -9.59
CA GLU A 272 -5.86 18.35 -9.24
C GLU A 272 -5.82 18.61 -7.73
N LEU A 273 -4.64 18.42 -7.15
CA LEU A 273 -4.35 18.85 -5.79
C LEU A 273 -3.72 20.25 -5.86
N GLN A 274 -4.32 21.19 -5.13
CA GLN A 274 -3.77 22.48 -4.78
C GLN A 274 -2.88 22.35 -3.53
N LEU A 275 -1.57 22.39 -3.76
CA LEU A 275 -0.55 22.29 -2.74
C LEU A 275 -0.13 23.69 -2.25
N ASN A 276 0.65 23.72 -1.17
CA ASN A 276 1.30 24.94 -0.71
C ASN A 276 2.17 25.61 -1.78
N ALA A 277 2.37 26.92 -1.63
CA ALA A 277 3.14 27.77 -2.55
C ALA A 277 2.62 27.75 -4.01
N ASP A 278 1.29 27.71 -4.15
CA ASP A 278 0.56 27.74 -5.43
C ASP A 278 0.96 26.62 -6.41
N LYS A 279 1.54 25.54 -5.89
CA LYS A 279 1.87 24.36 -6.69
C LYS A 279 0.64 23.51 -6.91
N ARG A 280 0.57 22.91 -8.10
CA ARG A 280 -0.55 22.05 -8.50
C ARG A 280 -0.01 20.69 -8.90
N PHE A 281 -0.70 19.63 -8.49
CA PHE A 281 -0.35 18.27 -8.82
C PHE A 281 -1.56 17.55 -9.43
N GLN A 282 -1.42 17.13 -10.69
CA GLN A 282 -2.42 16.31 -11.36
C GLN A 282 -2.12 14.84 -11.08
N SER A 283 -3.05 14.17 -10.40
CA SER A 283 -2.91 12.75 -10.06
C SER A 283 -2.98 11.84 -11.29
N GLY A 284 -3.60 12.32 -12.37
CA GLY A 284 -3.94 11.54 -13.55
C GLY A 284 -5.33 10.88 -13.47
N ALA A 285 -6.02 10.99 -12.34
CA ALA A 285 -7.40 10.55 -12.19
C ALA A 285 -8.37 11.46 -12.97
N ILE A 286 -9.48 10.91 -13.44
CA ILE A 286 -10.64 11.72 -13.86
C ILE A 286 -11.30 12.33 -12.62
N ALA A 287 -11.57 13.63 -12.66
CA ALA A 287 -12.23 14.34 -11.58
C ALA A 287 -13.72 13.94 -11.48
N VAL A 288 -14.14 13.55 -10.28
CA VAL A 288 -15.52 13.22 -9.94
C VAL A 288 -15.89 13.84 -8.60
N ASP A 289 -17.17 14.17 -8.43
CA ASP A 289 -17.71 14.51 -7.11
C ASP A 289 -17.64 13.27 -6.21
N ARG A 290 -17.03 13.37 -5.02
CA ARG A 290 -16.85 12.20 -4.14
C ARG A 290 -18.18 11.66 -3.60
N GLN A 291 -19.19 12.49 -3.44
CA GLN A 291 -20.48 12.11 -2.86
C GLN A 291 -21.43 11.53 -3.91
N THR A 292 -21.47 12.11 -5.10
CA THR A 292 -22.41 11.73 -6.16
C THR A 292 -21.77 10.88 -7.26
N GLN A 293 -20.44 10.86 -7.34
CA GLN A 293 -19.65 10.19 -8.38
C GLN A 293 -19.90 10.74 -9.80
N GLN A 294 -20.53 11.90 -9.87
CA GLN A 294 -20.76 12.59 -11.13
C GLN A 294 -19.44 13.12 -11.68
N LEU A 295 -19.31 13.08 -13.00
CA LEU A 295 -18.17 13.65 -13.71
C LEU A 295 -18.15 15.18 -13.54
N LEU A 296 -16.99 15.73 -13.22
CA LEU A 296 -16.81 17.18 -13.05
C LEU A 296 -16.30 17.83 -14.34
N ASP A 297 -16.94 18.92 -14.75
CA ASP A 297 -16.47 19.76 -15.85
C ASP A 297 -15.23 20.57 -15.45
N ALA A 298 -14.64 21.32 -16.39
CA ALA A 298 -13.43 22.12 -16.14
C ALA A 298 -13.58 23.23 -15.07
N ASN A 299 -14.80 23.50 -14.60
CA ASN A 299 -15.11 24.48 -13.55
C ASN A 299 -15.55 23.78 -12.24
N GLU A 300 -15.29 22.48 -12.09
CA GLU A 300 -15.66 21.67 -10.91
C GLU A 300 -17.19 21.53 -10.72
N HIS A 301 -17.99 21.66 -11.79
CA HIS A 301 -19.44 21.43 -11.70
C HIS A 301 -19.82 19.98 -12.04
N PRO A 302 -20.65 19.32 -11.21
CA PRO A 302 -21.22 18.00 -11.52
C PRO A 302 -22.08 18.02 -12.78
N GLN A 303 -21.80 17.07 -13.69
CA GLN A 303 -22.57 16.94 -14.92
C GLN A 303 -23.75 15.98 -14.75
N PRO A 304 -24.99 16.41 -15.05
CA PRO A 304 -26.17 15.55 -14.96
C PRO A 304 -26.06 14.30 -15.85
N GLY A 305 -26.30 13.12 -15.27
CA GLY A 305 -26.33 11.86 -16.01
C GLY A 305 -24.97 11.28 -16.42
N LEU A 306 -23.85 11.96 -16.12
CA LEU A 306 -22.50 11.45 -16.39
C LEU A 306 -21.80 11.07 -15.09
N PHE A 307 -21.33 9.83 -15.02
CA PHE A 307 -20.67 9.27 -13.84
C PHE A 307 -19.38 8.58 -14.25
N PHE A 308 -18.41 8.55 -13.33
CA PHE A 308 -17.16 7.81 -13.49
C PHE A 308 -16.88 7.01 -12.22
N TRP A 309 -16.40 5.77 -12.37
CA TRP A 309 -16.21 4.84 -11.25
C TRP A 309 -15.09 3.85 -11.53
N GLY A 310 -14.40 3.41 -10.47
CA GLY A 310 -13.34 2.40 -10.53
C GLY A 310 -11.99 2.98 -10.90
N VAL A 311 -11.17 2.19 -11.60
CA VAL A 311 -9.76 2.51 -11.88
C VAL A 311 -9.50 3.93 -12.41
N PRO A 312 -10.30 4.50 -13.33
CA PRO A 312 -10.04 5.85 -13.84
C PRO A 312 -10.12 6.96 -12.78
N THR A 313 -10.68 6.71 -11.60
CA THR A 313 -10.77 7.66 -10.48
C THR A 313 -9.71 7.41 -9.38
N GLU A 314 -8.76 6.48 -9.59
CA GLU A 314 -7.62 6.26 -8.67
C GLU A 314 -6.78 7.53 -8.54
N GLY A 315 -6.70 8.07 -7.32
CA GLY A 315 -6.08 9.36 -7.01
C GLY A 315 -7.10 10.36 -6.44
N VAL A 316 -8.36 10.29 -6.89
CA VAL A 316 -9.51 10.83 -6.14
C VAL A 316 -9.81 9.84 -5.01
N HIS A 317 -10.16 8.62 -5.40
CA HIS A 317 -10.36 7.50 -4.49
C HIS A 317 -9.07 6.71 -4.31
N TRP A 318 -8.99 5.94 -3.22
CA TRP A 318 -7.85 5.09 -2.93
C TRP A 318 -8.17 3.61 -3.12
N LEU A 319 -7.26 2.90 -3.80
CA LEU A 319 -7.29 1.45 -3.95
C LEU A 319 -8.53 0.95 -4.72
N THR A 320 -8.85 1.62 -5.82
CA THR A 320 -9.92 1.28 -6.78
C THR A 320 -9.60 0.06 -7.65
N THR A 321 -8.33 -0.36 -7.67
CA THR A 321 -7.85 -1.53 -8.42
C THR A 321 -8.03 -2.85 -7.66
N ALA A 322 -8.39 -2.80 -6.38
CA ALA A 322 -8.66 -3.99 -5.59
C ALA A 322 -10.00 -4.62 -5.99
N SER A 323 -10.01 -5.95 -6.12
CA SER A 323 -11.27 -6.69 -6.31
C SER A 323 -12.12 -6.67 -5.04
N PRO A 324 -13.46 -6.62 -5.16
CA PRO A 324 -14.34 -6.68 -4.02
C PRO A 324 -14.11 -7.93 -3.16
N ARG A 325 -14.08 -7.75 -1.84
CA ARG A 325 -14.01 -8.88 -0.90
C ARG A 325 -15.39 -9.52 -0.71
N PRO A 326 -15.49 -10.85 -0.61
CA PRO A 326 -16.76 -11.52 -0.35
C PRO A 326 -17.22 -11.26 1.09
N LEU A 327 -18.54 -11.06 1.25
CA LEU A 327 -19.23 -10.88 2.54
C LEU A 327 -18.76 -9.67 3.36
N VAL A 328 -18.22 -8.65 2.70
CA VAL A 328 -18.01 -7.32 3.31
C VAL A 328 -18.76 -6.27 2.50
N ASN A 329 -19.01 -5.12 3.12
CA ASN A 329 -19.65 -3.99 2.45
C ASN A 329 -18.64 -3.20 1.59
N ASP A 330 -18.14 -3.84 0.53
CA ASP A 330 -17.02 -3.35 -0.26
C ASP A 330 -17.30 -1.98 -0.89
N THR A 331 -16.29 -1.09 -0.86
CA THR A 331 -16.44 0.29 -1.32
C THR A 331 -16.87 0.38 -2.77
N SER A 332 -16.37 -0.49 -3.66
CA SER A 332 -16.78 -0.46 -5.07
C SER A 332 -18.29 -0.69 -5.23
N LEU A 333 -18.87 -1.61 -4.45
CA LEU A 333 -20.31 -1.88 -4.48
C LEU A 333 -21.12 -0.73 -3.86
N LYS A 334 -20.64 -0.15 -2.74
CA LYS A 334 -21.25 1.04 -2.13
C LYS A 334 -21.28 2.23 -3.08
N THR A 335 -20.18 2.45 -3.82
CA THR A 335 -20.09 3.52 -4.80
C THR A 335 -21.07 3.28 -5.96
N ALA A 336 -21.21 2.05 -6.44
CA ALA A 336 -22.21 1.71 -7.44
C ALA A 336 -23.65 1.94 -6.95
N GLU A 337 -23.95 1.56 -5.70
CA GLU A 337 -25.23 1.86 -5.06
C GLU A 337 -25.49 3.36 -4.95
N GLN A 338 -24.47 4.14 -4.57
CA GLN A 338 -24.55 5.60 -4.49
C GLN A 338 -24.87 6.26 -5.86
N ILE A 339 -24.25 5.76 -6.93
CA ILE A 339 -24.54 6.21 -8.31
C ILE A 339 -26.01 5.92 -8.66
N VAL A 340 -26.49 4.72 -8.35
CA VAL A 340 -27.89 4.33 -8.52
C VAL A 340 -28.78 5.29 -7.73
N GLN A 341 -28.54 5.52 -6.44
CA GLN A 341 -29.37 6.45 -5.67
C GLN A 341 -29.39 7.86 -6.25
N THR A 342 -28.24 8.38 -6.70
CA THR A 342 -28.12 9.70 -7.35
C THR A 342 -28.94 9.76 -8.64
N ILE A 343 -28.91 8.71 -9.47
CA ILE A 343 -29.71 8.65 -10.70
C ILE A 343 -31.21 8.77 -10.41
N TRP A 344 -31.70 8.19 -9.32
CA TRP A 344 -33.14 8.20 -8.98
C TRP A 344 -33.59 9.49 -8.30
N THR A 345 -32.69 10.21 -7.64
CA THR A 345 -33.01 11.48 -6.96
C THR A 345 -32.80 12.71 -7.83
N MET A 346 -32.09 12.59 -8.96
CA MET A 346 -31.93 13.68 -9.92
C MET A 346 -33.28 14.08 -10.54
N PRO A 347 -33.52 15.39 -10.78
CA PRO A 347 -34.67 15.85 -11.55
C PRO A 347 -34.67 15.18 -12.92
N LYS A 348 -35.83 14.67 -13.36
CA LYS A 348 -35.96 14.17 -14.73
C LYS A 348 -35.73 15.34 -15.70
N PRO A 349 -34.98 15.12 -16.79
CA PRO A 349 -34.69 16.16 -17.78
C PRO A 349 -35.95 16.72 -18.43
#